data_AF-A0A5E6N3F2-F1
#
_entry.id   AF-A0A5E6N3F2-F1
#
_cell.length_a   1.000
_cell.length_b   1.000
_cell.length_c   1.000
_cell.angle_alpha   90.00
_cell.angle_beta   90.00
_cell.angle_gamma   90.00
#
_symmetry.space_group_name_H-M   'P 1'
#
loop_
_entity.id
_entity.type
_entity.pdbx_description
1 polymer ?
#
loop_
_entity_poly.entity_id
_entity_poly.type
_entity_poly.pdbx_seq_one_letter_code
_entity_poly.pdbx_strand_id
1 'polypeptide(L)'
;MVIFVQCTHTQFKQFLFRLKSNTPALATITKIKTKDCQIEKYLDFSIAQSRSGEVATRVLPDASICDDCIDDITDKNNRRYGYPFTNCTHCGPRFSIIKKIPYDRKFTSMACFTMCEKCQQEYQNPNDRRFHAQPNACSNCGPQLQLTNSKGQDIATDKIIAKTATLLKQGKIIAIKGIGGFHLLVWQILTRQLQCYEKKTPKTQTLCFNG
;
A
#
# COMPACT_ATOMS: atom_id res chain seq x y z
N MET A 1 -11.22 -16.54 -3.36
CA MET A 1 -10.17 -17.05 -4.28
C MET A 1 -10.64 -18.39 -4.81
N VAL A 2 -10.50 -18.62 -6.11
CA VAL A 2 -10.76 -19.92 -6.76
C VAL A 2 -9.45 -20.35 -7.41
N ILE A 3 -9.04 -21.60 -7.20
CA ILE A 3 -7.85 -22.18 -7.81
C ILE A 3 -8.30 -23.45 -8.52
N PHE A 4 -7.95 -23.56 -9.81
CA PHE A 4 -8.07 -24.81 -10.56
C PHE A 4 -6.72 -25.51 -10.52
N VAL A 5 -6.73 -26.80 -10.18
CA VAL A 5 -5.52 -27.61 -10.12
C VAL A 5 -5.76 -28.90 -10.91
N GLN A 6 -4.88 -29.16 -11.87
CA GLN A 6 -4.85 -30.41 -12.63
C GLN A 6 -3.64 -31.22 -12.18
N CYS A 7 -3.84 -32.21 -11.32
CA CYS A 7 -2.75 -32.93 -10.68
C CYS A 7 -3.20 -34.31 -10.19
N THR A 8 -2.23 -35.15 -9.80
CA THR A 8 -2.51 -36.41 -9.12
C THR A 8 -3.00 -36.16 -7.69
N HIS A 9 -3.66 -37.16 -7.09
CA HIS A 9 -4.14 -37.06 -5.71
C HIS A 9 -3.01 -36.76 -4.69
N THR A 10 -1.80 -37.28 -4.93
CA THR A 10 -0.63 -37.01 -4.08
C THR A 10 -0.17 -35.56 -4.18
N GLN A 11 -0.08 -35.02 -5.40
CA GLN A 11 0.26 -33.61 -5.63
C GLN A 11 -0.79 -32.67 -5.03
N PHE A 12 -2.08 -33.03 -5.13
CA PHE A 12 -3.16 -32.27 -4.53
C PHE A 12 -3.02 -32.17 -3.00
N LYS A 13 -2.72 -33.29 -2.33
CA LYS A 13 -2.45 -33.31 -0.87
C LYS A 13 -1.26 -32.43 -0.50
N GLN A 14 -0.17 -32.50 -1.27
CA GLN A 14 1.02 -31.66 -1.05
C GLN A 14 0.71 -30.18 -1.25
N PHE A 15 -0.07 -29.83 -2.28
CA PHE A 15 -0.52 -28.46 -2.52
C PHE A 15 -1.34 -27.93 -1.35
N LEU A 16 -2.33 -28.69 -0.87
CA LEU A 16 -3.16 -28.28 0.27
C LEU A 16 -2.34 -28.11 1.55
N PHE A 17 -1.33 -28.96 1.78
CA PHE A 17 -0.42 -28.82 2.91
C PHE A 17 0.36 -27.51 2.82
N ARG A 18 1.04 -27.26 1.69
CA ARG A 18 1.83 -26.03 1.47
C ARG A 18 0.97 -24.77 1.51
N LEU A 19 -0.25 -24.82 0.99
CA LEU A 19 -1.18 -23.70 1.00
C LEU A 19 -1.50 -23.26 2.44
N LYS A 20 -1.58 -24.20 3.39
CA LYS A 20 -1.82 -23.91 4.80
C LYS A 20 -0.53 -23.51 5.54
N SER A 21 0.57 -24.24 5.32
CA SER A 21 1.81 -24.03 6.06
C SER A 21 2.57 -22.76 5.64
N ASN A 22 2.45 -22.36 4.37
CA ASN A 22 3.21 -21.26 3.78
C ASN A 22 2.27 -20.11 3.39
N THR A 23 1.34 -19.78 4.28
CA THR A 23 0.41 -18.68 4.05
C THR A 23 1.16 -17.34 4.12
N PRO A 24 0.93 -16.38 3.19
CA PRO A 24 1.52 -15.05 3.28
C PRO A 24 1.22 -14.40 4.64
N ALA A 25 2.14 -13.59 5.17
CA ALA A 25 2.07 -13.04 6.53
C ALA A 25 0.74 -12.31 6.85
N LEU A 26 0.13 -11.67 5.85
CA LEU A 26 -1.13 -10.93 6.00
C LEU A 26 -2.37 -11.72 5.57
N ALA A 27 -2.22 -12.98 5.17
CA ALA A 27 -3.33 -13.80 4.71
C ALA A 27 -3.87 -14.70 5.84
N THR A 28 -5.20 -14.78 5.92
CA THR A 28 -5.88 -15.71 6.84
C THR A 28 -6.82 -16.59 6.03
N ILE A 29 -6.57 -17.89 6.05
CA ILE A 29 -7.43 -18.88 5.39
C ILE A 29 -8.59 -19.21 6.34
N THR A 30 -9.80 -18.75 6.01
CA THR A 30 -10.99 -19.01 6.82
C THR A 30 -11.67 -20.33 6.49
N LYS A 31 -11.69 -20.72 5.21
CA LYS A 31 -12.32 -21.95 4.75
C LYS A 31 -11.71 -22.41 3.42
N ILE A 32 -11.51 -23.71 3.29
CA ILE A 32 -11.17 -24.37 2.03
C ILE A 32 -12.34 -25.29 1.67
N LYS A 33 -12.87 -25.15 0.46
CA LYS A 33 -13.83 -26.10 -0.13
C LYS A 33 -13.18 -26.67 -1.38
N THR A 34 -13.23 -27.99 -1.52
CA THR A 34 -12.69 -28.72 -2.67
C THR A 34 -13.85 -29.35 -3.43
N LYS A 35 -13.79 -29.32 -4.76
CA LYS A 35 -14.77 -29.96 -5.63
C LYS A 35 -14.05 -30.47 -6.86
N ASP A 36 -14.25 -31.75 -7.17
CA ASP A 36 -13.73 -32.31 -8.41
C ASP A 36 -14.49 -31.70 -9.60
N CYS A 37 -13.76 -31.37 -10.65
CA CYS A 37 -14.31 -30.81 -11.86
C CYS A 37 -13.60 -31.36 -13.08
N GLN A 38 -14.37 -31.52 -14.16
CA GLN A 38 -13.84 -31.81 -15.48
C GLN A 38 -13.32 -30.48 -16.03
N ILE A 39 -12.02 -30.41 -16.34
CA ILE A 39 -11.37 -29.24 -16.91
C ILE A 39 -10.62 -29.66 -18.17
N GLU A 40 -10.60 -28.79 -19.17
CA GLU A 40 -9.72 -28.96 -20.32
C GLU A 40 -8.27 -28.99 -19.85
N LYS A 41 -7.42 -29.71 -20.59
CA LYS A 41 -6.01 -29.89 -20.21
C LYS A 41 -5.30 -28.55 -20.24
N TYR A 42 -4.85 -28.08 -19.08
CA TYR A 42 -3.97 -26.92 -18.97
C TYR A 42 -2.54 -27.33 -19.32
N LEU A 43 -1.87 -26.54 -20.15
CA LEU A 43 -0.47 -26.78 -20.55
C LEU A 43 0.53 -26.14 -19.56
N ASP A 44 0.11 -25.09 -18.88
CA ASP A 44 0.94 -24.29 -17.99
C ASP A 44 0.14 -23.76 -16.78
N PHE A 45 0.84 -23.00 -15.93
CA PHE A 45 0.24 -22.24 -14.84
C PHE A 45 0.08 -20.78 -15.25
N SER A 46 -1.12 -20.23 -15.07
CA SER A 46 -1.38 -18.82 -15.29
C SER A 46 -2.29 -18.23 -14.20
N ILE A 47 -2.08 -16.95 -13.91
CA ILE A 47 -2.95 -16.18 -13.04
C ILE A 47 -4.01 -15.51 -13.93
N ALA A 48 -5.22 -16.06 -13.91
CA ALA A 48 -6.32 -15.57 -14.73
C ALA A 48 -6.82 -14.20 -14.27
N GLN A 49 -7.45 -13.46 -15.19
CA GLN A 49 -8.08 -12.18 -14.88
C GLN A 49 -9.19 -12.34 -13.82
N SER A 50 -9.24 -11.37 -12.92
CA SER A 50 -10.26 -11.30 -11.87
C SER A 50 -11.67 -11.24 -12.46
N ARG A 51 -12.55 -12.17 -12.08
CA ARG A 51 -13.97 -12.17 -12.45
C ARG A 51 -14.82 -11.51 -11.36
N SER A 52 -15.80 -10.70 -11.76
CA SER A 52 -16.82 -10.16 -10.86
C SER A 52 -17.87 -11.23 -10.55
N GLY A 53 -18.19 -11.42 -9.27
CA GLY A 53 -19.25 -12.31 -8.78
C GLY A 53 -19.61 -11.94 -7.34
N GLU A 54 -20.46 -12.73 -6.67
CA GLU A 54 -20.67 -12.61 -5.22
C GLU A 54 -19.39 -13.01 -4.48
N VAL A 55 -18.50 -12.05 -4.29
CA VAL A 55 -17.21 -12.27 -3.62
C VAL A 55 -17.28 -11.69 -2.22
N ALA A 56 -17.49 -12.56 -1.22
CA ALA A 56 -17.33 -12.25 0.20
C ALA A 56 -15.84 -12.30 0.63
N THR A 57 -14.94 -11.66 -0.11
CA THR A 57 -13.53 -11.55 0.31
C THR A 57 -13.38 -10.35 1.23
N ARG A 58 -12.91 -10.58 2.46
CA ARG A 58 -12.54 -9.52 3.39
C ARG A 58 -11.39 -8.71 2.79
N VAL A 59 -11.57 -7.40 2.75
CA VAL A 59 -10.49 -6.48 2.39
C VAL A 59 -9.50 -6.44 3.54
N LEU A 60 -8.22 -6.66 3.23
CA LEU A 60 -7.17 -6.60 4.23
C LEU A 60 -6.97 -5.15 4.70
N PRO A 61 -6.67 -4.93 5.99
CA PRO A 61 -6.38 -3.58 6.49
C PRO A 61 -5.11 -3.02 5.83
N ASP A 62 -4.96 -1.70 5.91
CA ASP A 62 -3.71 -1.05 5.54
C ASP A 62 -2.56 -1.55 6.44
N ALA A 63 -1.36 -1.67 5.89
CA ALA A 63 -0.18 -2.13 6.61
C ALA A 63 0.94 -1.08 6.56
N SER A 64 1.66 -0.93 7.67
CA SER A 64 2.89 -0.14 7.75
C SER A 64 3.92 -0.62 6.73
N ILE A 65 4.84 0.25 6.33
CA ILE A 65 5.99 -0.12 5.49
C ILE A 65 6.80 -1.24 6.18
N CYS A 66 7.25 -2.23 5.40
CA CYS A 66 8.11 -3.32 5.90
C CYS A 66 9.60 -2.97 5.74
N ASP A 67 10.47 -3.68 6.46
CA ASP A 67 11.92 -3.45 6.46
C ASP A 67 12.52 -3.50 5.04
N ASP A 68 12.14 -4.49 4.22
CA ASP A 68 12.61 -4.56 2.82
C ASP A 68 12.30 -3.30 1.99
N CYS A 69 11.17 -2.64 2.28
CA CYS A 69 10.78 -1.41 1.59
C CYS A 69 11.44 -0.17 2.21
N ILE A 70 11.84 -0.23 3.49
CA ILE A 70 12.68 0.78 4.12
C ILE A 70 14.08 0.74 3.49
N ASP A 71 14.64 -0.45 3.27
CA ASP A 71 15.92 -0.63 2.59
C ASP A 71 15.89 -0.03 1.18
N ASP A 72 14.82 -0.26 0.42
CA ASP A 72 14.65 0.30 -0.92
C ASP A 72 14.69 1.84 -0.97
N ILE A 73 14.10 2.51 0.02
CA ILE A 73 14.02 3.97 0.02
C ILE A 73 15.27 4.61 0.64
N THR A 74 16.08 3.84 1.35
CA THR A 74 17.32 4.31 2.00
C THR A 74 18.59 3.99 1.22
N ASP A 75 18.56 2.97 0.35
CA ASP A 75 19.67 2.65 -0.56
C ASP A 75 19.73 3.61 -1.76
N LYS A 76 20.82 4.37 -1.86
CA LYS A 76 21.09 5.34 -2.94
C LYS A 76 21.18 4.72 -4.33
N ASN A 77 21.52 3.43 -4.41
CA ASN A 77 21.62 2.71 -5.68
C ASN A 77 20.28 2.11 -6.12
N ASN A 78 19.29 2.10 -5.22
CA ASN A 78 17.97 1.60 -5.52
C ASN A 78 17.17 2.62 -6.33
N ARG A 79 16.43 2.15 -7.33
CA ARG A 79 15.55 2.98 -8.17
C ARG A 79 14.41 3.66 -7.39
N ARG A 80 14.14 3.22 -6.16
CA ARG A 80 13.14 3.80 -5.25
C ARG A 80 13.76 4.62 -4.14
N TYR A 81 15.06 4.95 -4.21
CA TYR A 81 15.71 5.83 -3.26
C TYR A 81 14.91 7.12 -3.04
N GLY A 82 14.52 7.39 -1.80
CA GLY A 82 13.72 8.56 -1.42
C GLY A 82 12.27 8.57 -1.94
N TYR A 83 11.76 7.50 -2.56
CA TYR A 83 10.40 7.45 -3.11
C TYR A 83 9.36 7.16 -2.00
N PRO A 84 8.46 8.11 -1.69
CA PRO A 84 7.65 8.07 -0.46
C PRO A 84 6.44 7.13 -0.53
N PHE A 85 6.09 6.61 -1.71
CA PHE A 85 4.93 5.72 -1.90
C PHE A 85 5.36 4.27 -2.16
N THR A 86 6.59 3.90 -1.78
CA THR A 86 7.11 2.53 -1.91
C THR A 86 6.28 1.54 -1.10
N ASN A 87 5.91 0.43 -1.73
CA ASN A 87 5.25 -0.71 -1.10
C ASN A 87 5.62 -2.02 -1.81
N CYS A 88 5.21 -3.15 -1.23
CA CYS A 88 5.28 -4.49 -1.81
C CYS A 88 4.00 -5.27 -1.48
N THR A 89 3.95 -6.56 -1.81
CA THR A 89 2.80 -7.43 -1.49
C THR A 89 2.59 -7.66 0.01
N HIS A 90 3.56 -7.31 0.86
CA HIS A 90 3.52 -7.51 2.31
C HIS A 90 3.21 -6.24 3.11
N CYS A 91 3.17 -5.05 2.49
CA CYS A 91 2.99 -3.79 3.20
C CYS A 91 2.18 -2.77 2.39
N GLY A 92 1.94 -1.60 2.96
CA GLY A 92 1.32 -0.47 2.28
C GLY A 92 -0.21 -0.47 2.30
N PRO A 93 -0.81 0.50 1.58
CA PRO A 93 -2.25 0.72 1.61
C PRO A 93 -3.01 -0.40 0.88
N ARG A 94 -4.16 -0.75 1.45
CA ARG A 94 -5.11 -1.74 0.93
C ARG A 94 -6.52 -1.15 1.03
N PHE A 95 -7.16 -1.28 2.18
CA PHE A 95 -8.53 -0.81 2.40
C PHE A 95 -8.73 0.65 1.98
N SER A 96 -7.80 1.52 2.36
CA SER A 96 -7.82 2.96 2.04
C SER A 96 -7.84 3.30 0.55
N ILE A 97 -7.35 2.41 -0.33
CA ILE A 97 -7.20 2.69 -1.77
C ILE A 97 -8.15 1.90 -2.65
N ILE A 98 -8.85 0.90 -2.09
CA ILE A 98 -9.77 0.04 -2.86
C ILE A 98 -11.10 0.77 -3.07
N LYS A 99 -11.55 0.82 -4.33
CA LYS A 99 -12.85 1.37 -4.74
C LYS A 99 -13.89 0.29 -4.94
N LYS A 100 -13.48 -0.90 -5.42
CA LYS A 100 -14.37 -2.03 -5.74
C LYS A 100 -13.62 -3.37 -5.66
N ILE A 101 -14.36 -4.44 -5.41
CA ILE A 101 -13.88 -5.84 -5.42
C ILE A 101 -14.27 -6.49 -6.75
N PRO A 102 -13.41 -7.32 -7.38
CA PRO A 102 -12.15 -7.92 -6.88
C PRO A 102 -10.98 -6.95 -6.68
N TYR A 103 -10.04 -7.27 -5.77
CA TYR A 103 -8.83 -6.46 -5.54
C TYR A 103 -7.91 -6.52 -6.75
N ASP A 104 -7.96 -5.47 -7.55
CA ASP A 104 -7.25 -5.32 -8.82
C ASP A 104 -6.91 -3.83 -9.00
N ARG A 105 -5.74 -3.50 -9.54
CA ARG A 105 -5.26 -2.12 -9.70
C ARG A 105 -6.32 -1.20 -10.33
N LYS A 106 -7.05 -1.67 -11.35
CA LYS A 106 -8.09 -0.88 -12.04
C LYS A 106 -9.25 -0.45 -11.13
N PHE A 107 -9.43 -1.14 -10.01
CA PHE A 107 -10.45 -0.86 -9.01
C PHE A 107 -9.87 -0.20 -7.74
N THR A 108 -8.72 0.47 -7.87
CA THR A 108 -8.09 1.24 -6.78
C THR A 108 -7.90 2.71 -7.17
N SER A 109 -7.46 3.54 -6.24
CA SER A 109 -6.95 4.89 -6.53
C SER A 109 -5.69 4.87 -7.42
N MET A 110 -5.00 3.72 -7.53
CA MET A 110 -3.82 3.57 -8.37
C MET A 110 -4.15 3.38 -9.87
N ALA A 111 -5.43 3.27 -10.23
CA ALA A 111 -5.87 3.05 -11.61
C ALA A 111 -5.46 4.17 -12.58
N CYS A 112 -5.28 5.40 -12.12
CA CYS A 112 -4.84 6.53 -12.96
C CYS A 112 -3.32 6.60 -13.17
N PHE A 113 -2.56 5.71 -12.54
CA PHE A 113 -1.10 5.65 -12.65
C PHE A 113 -0.70 4.43 -13.49
N THR A 114 -0.42 4.61 -14.77
CA THR A 114 0.04 3.52 -15.64
C THR A 114 1.46 3.10 -15.24
N MET A 115 1.68 1.80 -15.00
CA MET A 115 3.02 1.31 -14.63
C MET A 115 4.02 1.56 -15.77
N CYS A 116 5.22 2.04 -15.43
CA CYS A 116 6.34 2.02 -16.36
C CYS A 116 6.84 0.58 -16.57
N GLU A 117 7.63 0.37 -17.63
CA GLU A 117 8.16 -0.94 -18.01
C GLU A 117 8.82 -1.70 -16.85
N LYS A 118 9.69 -1.03 -16.08
CA LYS A 118 10.38 -1.66 -14.93
C LYS A 118 9.41 -2.11 -13.84
N CYS A 119 8.38 -1.31 -13.52
CA CYS A 119 7.37 -1.69 -12.55
C CYS A 119 6.48 -2.82 -13.07
N GLN A 120 6.21 -2.86 -14.38
CA GLN A 120 5.45 -3.92 -15.02
C GLN A 120 6.23 -5.25 -14.98
N GLN A 121 7.53 -5.23 -15.24
CA GLN A 121 8.41 -6.41 -15.15
C GLN A 121 8.39 -7.02 -13.74
N GLU A 122 8.56 -6.19 -12.69
CA GLU A 122 8.45 -6.66 -11.30
C GLU A 122 7.05 -7.20 -10.99
N TYR A 123 5.99 -6.54 -11.48
CA TYR A 123 4.62 -6.97 -11.25
C TYR A 123 4.33 -8.35 -11.85
N GLN A 124 4.99 -8.69 -12.96
CA GLN A 124 4.81 -9.95 -13.69
C GLN A 124 5.80 -11.05 -13.29
N ASN A 125 6.88 -10.73 -12.57
CA ASN A 125 7.92 -11.68 -12.20
C ASN A 125 7.59 -12.40 -10.88
N PRO A 126 7.32 -13.73 -10.88
CA PRO A 126 7.00 -14.47 -9.67
C PRO A 126 8.11 -14.50 -8.61
N ASN A 127 9.35 -14.24 -8.99
CA ASN A 127 10.50 -14.19 -8.09
C ASN A 127 10.71 -12.79 -7.47
N ASP A 128 9.93 -11.79 -7.90
CA ASP A 128 9.99 -10.45 -7.33
C ASP A 128 8.99 -10.32 -6.17
N ARG A 129 9.39 -9.68 -5.07
CA ARG A 129 8.48 -9.42 -3.92
C ARG A 129 7.29 -8.54 -4.28
N ARG A 130 7.33 -7.86 -5.43
CA ARG A 130 6.27 -7.02 -5.99
C ARG A 130 5.41 -7.74 -7.04
N PHE A 131 5.59 -9.04 -7.21
CA PHE A 131 4.73 -9.88 -8.03
C PHE A 131 3.26 -9.66 -7.65
N HIS A 132 2.43 -9.18 -8.58
CA HIS A 132 1.03 -8.81 -8.33
C HIS A 132 0.78 -7.80 -7.18
N ALA A 133 1.76 -6.97 -6.82
CA ALA A 133 1.54 -5.82 -5.94
C ALA A 133 0.68 -4.77 -6.68
N GLN A 134 -0.63 -4.76 -6.44
CA GLN A 134 -1.57 -3.85 -7.11
C GLN A 134 -1.19 -2.36 -7.00
N PRO A 135 -0.65 -1.85 -5.87
CA PRO A 135 -0.20 -0.48 -5.75
C PRO A 135 1.28 -0.27 -6.10
N ASN A 136 1.91 -1.20 -6.84
CA ASN A 136 3.30 -1.04 -7.28
C ASN A 136 3.46 0.25 -8.10
N ALA A 137 4.52 1.00 -7.78
CA ALA A 137 4.89 2.23 -8.44
C ALA A 137 6.35 2.60 -8.13
N CYS A 138 6.84 3.63 -8.83
CA CYS A 138 8.09 4.32 -8.55
C CYS A 138 7.98 5.80 -8.92
N SER A 139 9.06 6.55 -8.75
CA SER A 139 9.15 7.98 -9.09
C SER A 139 8.77 8.32 -10.53
N ASN A 140 8.88 7.38 -11.48
CA ASN A 140 8.56 7.63 -12.90
C ASN A 140 7.07 7.45 -13.24
N CYS A 141 6.34 6.60 -12.50
CA CYS A 141 4.99 6.20 -12.87
C CYS A 141 3.95 6.37 -11.77
N GLY A 142 4.38 6.69 -10.56
CA GLY A 142 3.52 6.76 -9.39
C GLY A 142 3.14 8.17 -8.96
N PRO A 143 2.41 8.28 -7.84
CA PRO A 143 2.10 9.54 -7.21
C PRO A 143 3.36 10.34 -6.87
N GLN A 144 3.22 11.66 -6.89
CA GLN A 144 4.28 12.60 -6.51
C GLN A 144 3.84 13.41 -5.29
N LEU A 145 4.82 13.86 -4.51
CA LEU A 145 4.55 14.82 -3.46
C LEU A 145 4.30 16.20 -4.07
N GLN A 146 3.43 16.96 -3.42
CA GLN A 146 3.17 18.36 -3.72
C GLN A 146 3.16 19.12 -2.41
N LEU A 147 3.74 20.33 -2.40
CA LEU A 147 3.74 21.22 -1.26
C LEU A 147 3.05 22.52 -1.66
N THR A 148 1.97 22.86 -0.97
CA THR A 148 1.20 24.09 -1.22
C THR A 148 1.17 24.99 0.01
N ASN A 149 1.01 26.29 -0.20
CA ASN A 149 0.70 27.24 0.87
C ASN A 149 -0.80 27.22 1.25
N SER A 150 -1.20 28.05 2.22
CA SER A 150 -2.60 28.14 2.68
C SER A 150 -3.59 28.67 1.64
N LYS A 151 -3.10 29.26 0.54
CA LYS A 151 -3.91 29.70 -0.61
C LYS A 151 -4.00 28.64 -1.70
N GLY A 152 -3.45 27.43 -1.47
CA GLY A 152 -3.40 26.36 -2.46
C GLY A 152 -2.37 26.58 -3.57
N GLN A 153 -1.44 27.54 -3.40
CA GLN A 153 -0.40 27.82 -4.39
C GLN A 153 0.81 26.93 -4.14
N ASP A 154 1.39 26.40 -5.20
CA ASP A 154 2.58 25.55 -5.13
C ASP A 154 3.79 26.28 -4.57
N ILE A 155 4.51 25.60 -3.68
CA ILE A 155 5.82 26.00 -3.17
C ILE A 155 6.85 25.19 -3.94
N ALA A 156 7.42 25.78 -4.99
CA ALA A 156 8.41 25.12 -5.83
C ALA A 156 9.66 24.71 -5.03
N THR A 157 9.97 23.41 -5.04
CA THR A 157 11.18 22.86 -4.43
C THR A 157 11.42 21.43 -4.90
N ASP A 158 12.68 21.07 -5.14
CA ASP A 158 13.06 19.68 -5.47
C ASP A 158 13.23 18.80 -4.22
N LYS A 159 13.18 19.41 -3.02
CA LYS A 159 13.39 18.73 -1.74
C LYS A 159 12.19 18.94 -0.82
N ILE A 160 11.00 18.52 -1.27
CA ILE A 160 9.72 18.75 -0.58
C ILE A 160 9.77 18.31 0.89
N ILE A 161 10.30 17.12 1.19
CA ILE A 161 10.39 16.61 2.57
C ILE A 161 11.28 17.51 3.44
N ALA A 162 12.46 17.89 2.94
CA ALA A 162 13.38 18.77 3.66
C ALA A 162 12.77 20.17 3.86
N LYS A 163 12.15 20.74 2.83
CA LYS A 163 11.47 22.04 2.91
C LYS A 163 10.31 22.02 3.92
N THR A 164 9.54 20.93 3.92
CA THR A 164 8.45 20.70 4.88
C THR A 164 8.98 20.65 6.31
N ALA A 165 10.07 19.91 6.55
CA ALA A 165 10.73 19.87 7.86
C ALA A 165 11.26 21.25 8.30
N THR A 166 11.83 22.03 7.38
CA THR A 166 12.26 23.42 7.66
C THR A 166 11.07 24.31 8.05
N LEU A 167 9.97 24.26 7.30
CA LEU A 167 8.77 25.05 7.60
C LEU A 167 8.17 24.67 8.97
N LEU A 168 8.17 23.37 9.29
CA LEU A 168 7.71 22.87 10.59
C LEU A 168 8.58 23.47 11.71
N LYS A 169 9.92 23.36 11.60
CA LYS A 169 10.87 23.96 12.55
C LYS A 169 10.76 25.48 12.68
N GLN A 170 10.29 26.17 11.63
CA GLN A 170 9.99 27.60 11.64
C GLN A 170 8.64 27.94 12.31
N GLY A 171 7.97 26.96 12.93
CA GLY A 171 6.71 27.16 13.64
C GLY A 171 5.47 27.19 12.74
N LYS A 172 5.59 26.79 11.46
CA LYS A 172 4.41 26.67 10.58
C LYS A 172 3.63 25.42 10.93
N ILE A 173 2.29 25.52 10.86
CA ILE A 173 1.38 24.37 10.93
C ILE A 173 1.32 23.74 9.54
N ILE A 174 1.49 22.43 9.44
CA ILE A 174 1.53 21.70 8.17
C ILE A 174 0.46 20.61 8.16
N ALA A 175 -0.37 20.59 7.13
CA ALA A 175 -1.26 19.46 6.86
C ALA A 175 -0.54 18.42 5.97
N ILE A 176 -0.41 17.19 6.45
CA ILE A 176 0.18 16.07 5.69
C ILE A 176 -0.91 15.06 5.35
N LYS A 177 -1.03 14.72 4.07
CA LYS A 177 -1.90 13.64 3.60
C LYS A 177 -1.25 12.28 3.90
N GLY A 178 -1.77 11.58 4.90
CA GLY A 178 -1.47 10.18 5.17
C GLY A 178 -2.34 9.23 4.34
N ILE A 179 -2.28 7.94 4.67
CA ILE A 179 -3.05 6.89 4.00
C ILE A 179 -4.56 7.05 4.26
N GLY A 180 -4.95 7.35 5.51
CA GLY A 180 -6.34 7.41 5.94
C GLY A 180 -6.95 8.82 6.00
N GLY A 181 -6.21 9.88 5.66
CA GLY A 181 -6.69 11.26 5.80
C GLY A 181 -5.56 12.26 5.95
N PHE A 182 -5.88 13.46 6.44
CA PHE A 182 -4.90 14.50 6.73
C PHE A 182 -4.60 14.58 8.22
N HIS A 183 -3.33 14.83 8.54
CA HIS A 183 -2.86 15.12 9.89
C HIS A 183 -2.29 16.53 9.94
N LEU A 184 -2.54 17.26 11.02
CA LEU A 184 -1.92 18.55 11.29
C LEU A 184 -0.69 18.33 12.17
N LEU A 185 0.46 18.81 11.69
CA LEU A 185 1.73 18.76 12.40
C LEU A 185 2.13 20.17 12.84
N VAL A 186 2.63 20.25 14.06
CA VAL A 186 3.24 21.45 14.64
C VAL A 186 4.60 21.11 15.24
N TRP A 187 5.49 22.10 15.34
CA TRP A 187 6.74 21.96 16.07
C TRP A 187 6.53 22.28 17.55
N GLN A 188 6.93 21.35 18.42
CA GLN A 188 6.56 21.32 19.85
C GLN A 188 7.12 22.50 20.69
N ILE A 189 8.03 23.32 20.16
CA ILE A 189 8.60 24.48 20.88
C ILE A 189 7.63 25.70 20.91
N LEU A 190 6.49 25.66 20.19
CA LEU A 190 5.55 26.79 20.04
C LEU A 190 4.12 26.49 20.55
N THR A 191 4.00 25.87 21.73
CA THR A 191 2.72 25.39 22.30
C THR A 191 1.64 26.45 22.56
N ARG A 192 1.92 27.76 22.43
CA ARG A 192 0.92 28.83 22.64
C ARG A 192 -0.05 29.05 21.47
N GLN A 193 0.21 28.55 20.26
CA GLN A 193 -0.62 28.90 19.09
C GLN A 193 -1.81 27.96 18.82
N LEU A 194 -1.78 26.71 19.29
CA LEU A 194 -2.82 25.71 18.95
C LEU A 194 -4.12 25.84 19.75
N GLN A 195 -4.08 26.36 20.98
CA GLN A 195 -5.28 26.50 21.81
C GLN A 195 -6.38 27.39 21.18
N CYS A 196 -6.03 28.23 20.21
CA CYS A 196 -7.00 29.08 19.51
C CYS A 196 -7.64 28.42 18.28
N TYR A 197 -7.01 27.39 17.68
CA TYR A 197 -7.50 26.77 16.43
C TYR A 197 -8.51 25.63 16.69
N GLU A 198 -8.39 24.91 17.81
CA GLU A 198 -9.30 23.83 18.21
C GLU A 198 -10.44 24.29 19.15
N LYS A 199 -10.98 25.51 19.01
CA LYS A 199 -12.21 25.93 19.71
C LYS A 199 -13.48 25.24 19.15
N LYS A 200 -13.43 23.91 18.97
CA LYS A 200 -14.59 23.02 18.83
C LYS A 200 -14.37 21.76 19.67
N THR A 201 -14.76 21.86 20.95
CA THR A 201 -15.19 20.78 21.87
C THR A 201 -14.27 19.57 22.13
N PRO A 202 -14.11 19.15 23.40
CA PRO A 202 -13.08 18.19 23.81
C PRO A 202 -13.46 16.76 23.41
N LYS A 203 -12.74 16.19 22.46
CA LYS A 203 -12.57 14.74 22.33
C LYS A 203 -11.08 14.45 22.10
N THR A 204 -10.37 14.40 23.22
CA THR A 204 -9.18 13.58 23.47
C THR A 204 -8.20 13.42 22.29
N GLN A 205 -7.32 14.40 22.10
CA GLN A 205 -5.99 14.12 21.55
C GLN A 205 -5.03 14.03 22.74
N THR A 206 -4.79 12.81 23.21
CA THR A 206 -3.81 12.53 24.26
C THR A 206 -2.41 12.79 23.74
N LEU A 207 -1.75 13.82 24.26
CA LEU A 207 -0.30 13.88 24.43
C LEU A 207 -0.06 14.33 25.88
N CYS A 208 -0.19 13.38 26.81
CA CYS A 208 0.37 13.51 28.14
C CYS A 208 1.84 13.04 28.09
N PHE A 209 2.77 13.94 28.42
CA PHE A 209 4.02 13.52 29.05
C PHE A 209 4.11 14.28 30.38
N ASN A 210 4.02 13.52 31.47
CA ASN A 210 4.33 13.94 32.83
C ASN A 210 5.87 13.96 33.01
N GLY A 211 6.36 14.93 33.76
CA GLY A 211 7.73 14.96 34.32
C GLY A 211 8.68 15.87 33.59
#